data_AF-A0A6L6IQ29-F1
#
_entry.id   AF-A0A6L6IQ29-F1
#
_cell.length_a   1.000
_cell.length_b   1.000
_cell.length_c   1.000
_cell.angle_alpha   90.00
_cell.angle_beta   90.00
_cell.angle_gamma   90.00
#
_symmetry.space_group_name_H-M   'P 1'
#
loop_
_entity.id
_entity.type
_entity.pdbx_description
1 polymer ?
#
loop_
_entity_poly.entity_id
_entity_poly.type
_entity_poly.pdbx_seq_one_letter_code
_entity_poly.pdbx_strand_id
1 'polypeptide(L)'
;MVDKMKQIALLGSIFFLLSCAQAEDNYPKDVTAFLNNAESCQHLAGEWDSQLPKAQQENIERQVNIVCPTAKEQQAELRARYSGEQNILDVINGYDF
;
A
#
# COMPACT_ATOMS: atom_id res chain seq x y z
N MET A 1 -35.93 -36.63 9.16
CA MET A 1 -34.57 -37.18 8.95
C MET A 1 -33.75 -36.07 8.31
N VAL A 2 -33.07 -35.29 9.15
CA VAL A 2 -32.50 -33.97 8.84
C VAL A 2 -30.98 -34.11 8.95
N ASP A 3 -30.37 -34.99 8.14
CA ASP A 3 -28.97 -35.40 8.41
C ASP A 3 -28.13 -35.68 7.16
N LYS A 4 -28.42 -35.06 6.01
CA LYS A 4 -27.57 -35.22 4.80
C LYS A 4 -27.18 -33.94 4.08
N MET A 5 -27.45 -32.76 4.65
CA MET A 5 -27.12 -31.47 4.02
C MET A 5 -26.08 -30.65 4.80
N LYS A 6 -25.44 -31.23 5.80
CA LYS A 6 -24.45 -30.54 6.67
C LYS A 6 -22.99 -30.82 6.32
N GLN A 7 -22.70 -31.61 5.29
CA GLN A 7 -21.31 -32.03 4.98
C GLN A 7 -20.65 -31.36 3.77
N ILE A 8 -21.36 -30.57 2.96
CA ILE A 8 -20.82 -30.04 1.69
C ILE A 8 -20.51 -28.53 1.75
N ALA A 9 -20.93 -27.82 2.80
CA ALA A 9 -20.79 -26.36 2.90
C ALA A 9 -19.52 -25.88 3.64
N LEU A 10 -18.45 -26.69 3.70
CA LEU A 10 -17.23 -26.38 4.47
C LEU A 10 -15.93 -26.64 3.69
N LEU A 11 -15.96 -26.48 2.35
CA LEU A 11 -14.79 -26.64 1.46
C LEU A 11 -14.66 -25.47 0.47
N GLY A 12 -14.84 -24.24 0.95
CA GLY A 12 -14.87 -23.07 0.07
C GLY A 12 -14.35 -21.78 0.69
N SER A 13 -13.41 -21.84 1.64
CA SER A 13 -12.78 -20.63 2.19
C SER A 13 -11.31 -20.55 1.78
N ILE A 14 -11.13 -20.05 0.55
CA ILE A 14 -10.12 -19.08 0.15
C ILE A 14 -8.66 -19.56 0.29
N PHE A 15 -8.23 -20.24 -0.77
CA PHE A 15 -6.90 -20.13 -1.35
C PHE A 15 -6.60 -18.66 -1.72
N PHE A 16 -5.32 -18.28 -1.73
CA PHE A 16 -4.74 -16.95 -2.02
C PHE A 16 -4.45 -16.04 -0.81
N LEU A 17 -3.59 -16.51 0.09
CA LEU A 17 -2.49 -15.63 0.52
C LEU A 17 -1.37 -15.78 -0.51
N LEU A 18 -1.58 -15.20 -1.69
CA LEU A 18 -0.49 -14.97 -2.61
C LEU A 18 0.33 -13.86 -1.97
N SER A 19 1.32 -14.24 -1.17
CA SER A 19 2.39 -13.32 -0.82
C SER A 19 3.00 -12.89 -2.16
N CYS A 20 2.67 -11.67 -2.58
CA CYS A 20 3.45 -10.96 -3.57
C CYS A 20 4.84 -10.79 -2.95
N ALA A 21 5.70 -11.79 -3.11
CA ALA A 21 7.12 -11.62 -2.96
C ALA A 21 7.51 -10.66 -4.10
N GLN A 22 7.43 -9.36 -3.82
CA GLN A 22 7.92 -8.35 -4.74
C GLN A 22 9.42 -8.62 -4.85
N ALA A 23 9.89 -8.86 -6.08
CA ALA A 23 11.31 -8.81 -6.33
C ALA A 23 11.77 -7.43 -5.84
N GLU A 24 12.71 -7.39 -4.91
CA GLU A 24 13.39 -6.15 -4.54
C GLU A 24 14.18 -5.72 -5.79
N ASP A 25 13.52 -5.00 -6.68
CA ASP A 25 14.20 -4.24 -7.70
C ASP A 25 15.15 -3.29 -6.95
N ASN A 26 16.45 -3.40 -7.25
CA ASN A 26 17.46 -2.54 -6.64
C ASN A 26 17.34 -1.13 -7.22
N TYR A 27 16.35 -0.38 -6.74
CA TYR A 27 16.16 1.02 -7.09
C TYR A 27 17.24 1.90 -6.46
N PRO A 28 17.49 3.09 -7.04
CA PRO A 28 18.24 4.13 -6.36
C PRO A 28 17.66 4.44 -4.97
N LYS A 29 18.51 4.81 -4.02
CA LYS A 29 18.12 5.00 -2.61
C LYS A 29 16.98 6.01 -2.41
N ASP A 30 16.95 7.08 -3.22
CA ASP A 30 15.90 8.09 -3.19
C ASP A 30 14.56 7.55 -3.73
N VAL A 31 14.60 6.71 -4.78
CA VAL A 31 13.44 5.97 -5.27
C VAL A 31 12.95 4.95 -4.23
N THR A 32 13.83 4.18 -3.59
CA THR A 32 13.45 3.26 -2.51
C THR A 32 12.82 3.99 -1.33
N ALA A 33 13.36 5.15 -0.93
CA ALA A 33 12.79 5.96 0.14
C ALA A 33 11.39 6.47 -0.22
N PHE A 34 11.18 6.89 -1.47
CA PHE A 34 9.87 7.24 -1.98
C PHE A 34 8.89 6.06 -1.94
N LEU A 35 9.29 4.88 -2.41
CA LEU A 35 8.45 3.68 -2.41
C LEU A 35 7.98 3.33 -1.00
N ASN A 36 8.88 3.35 -0.03
CA ASN A 36 8.54 3.07 1.37
C ASN A 36 7.49 4.07 1.92
N ASN A 37 7.63 5.36 1.60
CA ASN A 37 6.68 6.38 2.03
C ASN A 37 5.35 6.27 1.27
N ALA A 38 5.39 5.95 -0.02
CA ALA A 38 4.23 5.79 -0.89
C ALA A 38 3.36 4.61 -0.43
N GLU A 39 3.98 3.46 -0.19
CA GLU A 39 3.33 2.26 0.34
C GLU A 39 2.76 2.50 1.73
N SER A 40 3.54 3.15 2.61
CA SER A 40 3.08 3.51 3.96
C SER A 40 1.88 4.44 3.91
N CYS A 41 1.87 5.43 3.02
CA CYS A 41 0.73 6.33 2.82
C CYS A 41 -0.53 5.57 2.40
N GLN A 42 -0.43 4.72 1.37
CA GLN A 42 -1.57 3.93 0.88
C GLN A 42 -2.08 2.94 1.92
N HIS A 43 -1.17 2.28 2.65
CA HIS A 43 -1.52 1.39 3.74
C HIS A 43 -2.31 2.13 4.82
N LEU A 44 -1.78 3.24 5.34
CA LEU A 44 -2.45 4.04 6.37
C LEU A 44 -3.80 4.59 5.92
N ALA A 45 -3.92 5.01 4.65
CA ALA A 45 -5.19 5.46 4.09
C ALA A 45 -6.24 4.33 4.05
N GLY A 46 -5.82 3.10 3.80
CA GLY A 46 -6.68 1.91 3.84
C GLY A 46 -7.06 1.45 5.25
N GLU A 47 -6.24 1.77 6.26
CA GLU A 47 -6.50 1.42 7.66
C GLU A 47 -7.48 2.38 8.35
N TRP A 48 -7.72 3.57 7.80
CA TRP A 48 -8.65 4.52 8.43
C TRP A 48 -10.11 4.04 8.27
N ASP A 49 -10.81 3.89 9.40
CA ASP A 49 -12.24 3.54 9.43
C ASP A 49 -12.97 4.31 10.54
N SER A 50 -14.16 4.82 10.21
CA SER A 50 -15.04 5.58 11.11
C SER A 50 -15.47 4.82 12.38
N GLN A 51 -15.40 3.48 12.36
CA GLN A 51 -15.75 2.59 13.46
C GLN A 51 -14.58 2.35 14.44
N LEU A 52 -13.36 2.78 14.10
CA LEU A 52 -12.22 2.63 15.01
C LEU A 52 -12.40 3.49 16.27
N PRO A 53 -11.79 3.10 17.40
CA PRO A 53 -11.66 4.00 18.54
C PRO A 53 -11.01 5.32 18.13
N LYS A 54 -11.50 6.44 18.67
CA LYS A 54 -11.04 7.79 18.32
C LYS A 54 -9.51 7.96 18.42
N ALA A 55 -8.89 7.40 19.46
CA ALA A 55 -7.43 7.45 19.62
C ALA A 55 -6.66 6.75 18.48
N GLN A 56 -7.24 5.69 17.89
CA GLN A 56 -6.66 5.02 16.73
C GLN A 56 -6.85 5.85 15.46
N GLN A 57 -8.03 6.43 15.24
CA GLN A 57 -8.29 7.35 14.13
C GLN A 57 -7.29 8.51 14.14
N GLU A 58 -7.15 9.20 15.28
CA GLU A 58 -6.21 10.31 15.46
C GLU A 58 -4.75 9.89 15.23
N ASN A 59 -4.39 8.65 15.60
CA ASN A 59 -3.05 8.13 15.36
C ASN A 59 -2.79 7.84 13.88
N ILE A 60 -3.76 7.28 13.16
CA ILE A 60 -3.67 7.05 11.71
C ILE A 60 -3.59 8.39 10.99
N GLU A 61 -4.49 9.31 11.30
CA GLU A 61 -4.52 10.66 10.72
C GLU A 61 -3.18 11.40 10.93
N ARG A 62 -2.60 11.32 12.13
CA ARG A 62 -1.28 11.91 12.40
C ARG A 62 -0.19 11.33 11.50
N GLN A 63 -0.18 10.00 11.31
CA GLN A 63 0.80 9.34 10.46
C GLN A 63 0.60 9.67 8.97
N VAL A 64 -0.65 9.65 8.49
CA VAL A 64 -1.02 10.07 7.13
C VAL A 64 -0.53 11.49 6.86
N ASN A 65 -0.79 12.42 7.77
CA ASN A 65 -0.40 13.82 7.66
C ASN A 65 1.12 14.06 7.66
N ILE A 66 1.92 13.06 8.04
CA ILE A 66 3.39 13.11 7.97
C ILE A 66 3.87 12.44 6.69
N VAL A 67 3.45 11.20 6.45
CA VAL A 67 4.02 10.33 5.42
C VAL A 67 3.55 10.69 4.02
N CYS A 68 2.24 10.96 3.85
CA CYS A 68 1.67 11.21 2.52
C CYS A 68 2.19 12.50 1.85
N PRO A 69 2.31 13.64 2.56
CA PRO A 69 2.92 14.84 1.97
C PRO A 69 4.37 14.61 1.55
N THR A 70 5.16 13.92 2.38
CA THR A 70 6.55 13.57 2.03
C THR A 70 6.62 12.69 0.79
N ALA A 71 5.76 11.67 0.67
CA ALA A 71 5.71 10.83 -0.52
C ALA A 71 5.37 11.65 -1.79
N LYS A 72 4.42 12.58 -1.68
CA LYS A 72 3.99 13.45 -2.79
C LYS A 72 5.09 14.41 -3.25
N GLU A 73 5.81 15.02 -2.31
CA GLU A 73 6.96 15.88 -2.60
C GLU A 73 8.08 15.08 -3.28
N GLN A 74 8.43 13.91 -2.73
CA GLN A 74 9.42 13.01 -3.32
C GLN A 74 9.01 12.57 -4.73
N GLN A 75 7.74 12.27 -4.97
CA GLN A 75 7.25 11.89 -6.29
C GLN A 75 7.52 12.99 -7.33
N ALA A 76 7.27 14.24 -6.98
CA ALA A 76 7.50 15.39 -7.86
C ALA A 76 8.99 15.59 -8.15
N GLU A 77 9.84 15.52 -7.11
CA GLU A 77 11.29 15.64 -7.25
C GLU A 77 11.89 14.51 -8.11
N LEU A 78 11.45 13.28 -7.87
CA LEU A 78 11.94 12.10 -8.59
C LEU A 78 11.47 12.09 -10.04
N ARG A 79 10.25 12.53 -10.35
CA ARG A 79 9.78 12.71 -11.73
C ARG A 79 10.68 13.65 -12.53
N ALA A 80 11.13 14.74 -11.90
CA ALA A 80 12.05 15.67 -12.55
C ALA A 80 13.45 15.06 -12.72
N ARG A 81 13.97 14.42 -11.66
CA ARG A 81 15.31 13.80 -11.65
C ARG A 81 15.46 12.67 -12.66
N TYR A 82 14.47 11.79 -12.73
CA TYR A 82 14.47 10.57 -13.55
C TYR A 82 13.69 10.71 -14.85
N SER A 83 13.51 11.95 -15.34
CA SER A 83 12.69 12.25 -16.53
C SER A 83 13.09 11.52 -17.82
N GLY A 84 14.31 10.98 -17.90
CA GLY A 84 14.78 10.16 -19.02
C GLY A 84 14.79 8.65 -18.77
N GLU A 85 14.44 8.18 -17.57
CA GLU A 85 14.54 6.79 -17.14
C GLU A 85 13.14 6.18 -17.01
N GLN A 86 12.60 5.70 -18.14
CA GLN A 86 11.20 5.25 -18.22
C GLN A 86 10.87 4.15 -17.20
N ASN A 87 11.78 3.22 -16.93
CA ASN A 87 11.58 2.16 -15.94
C ASN A 87 11.38 2.71 -14.52
N ILE A 88 12.07 3.79 -14.15
CA ILE A 88 11.91 4.44 -12.85
C ILE A 88 10.64 5.28 -12.83
N LEU A 89 10.33 5.97 -13.94
CA LEU A 89 9.10 6.74 -14.07
C LEU A 89 7.84 5.87 -13.97
N ASP A 90 7.83 4.68 -14.58
CA ASP A 90 6.69 3.76 -14.52
C ASP A 90 6.38 3.38 -13.07
N VAL A 91 7.42 3.15 -12.27
CA VAL A 91 7.32 2.81 -10.86
C VAL A 91 6.85 4.01 -10.03
N ILE A 92 7.45 5.19 -10.22
CA ILE A 92 7.07 6.41 -9.50
C ILE A 92 5.63 6.82 -9.83
N ASN A 93 5.23 6.69 -11.09
CA ASN A 93 3.89 7.04 -11.58
C ASN A 93 2.82 6.00 -11.25
N GLY A 94 3.20 4.83 -10.73
CA GLY A 94 2.25 3.81 -10.27
C GLY A 94 1.46 4.22 -9.04
N TYR A 95 1.90 5.28 -8.34
CA TYR A 95 1.23 5.79 -7.14
C TYR A 95 0.41 7.05 -7.47
N ASP A 96 -0.85 7.06 -7.01
CA ASP A 96 -1.76 8.21 -7.07
C ASP A 96 -2.14 8.61 -5.63
N PHE A 97 -1.99 9.90 -5.30
CA PHE A 97 -2.19 10.48 -3.96
C PHE A 97 -3.07 11.74 -3.99
#